data_AF-A0A956AYJ7-F1
#
_entry.id   AF-A0A956AYJ7-F1
#
_cell.length_a   1.000
_cell.length_b   1.000
_cell.length_c   1.000
_cell.angle_alpha   90.00
_cell.angle_beta   90.00
_cell.angle_gamma   90.00
#
_symmetry.space_group_name_H-M   'P 1'
#
loop_
_entity.id
_entity.type
_entity.pdbx_description
1 polymer ?
#
loop_
_entity_poly.entity_id
_entity_poly.type
_entity_poly.pdbx_seq_one_letter_code
_entity_poly.pdbx_strand_id
1 'polypeptide(L)'
;MNRWMWAAVAAAVGFVVPGVAAAQVADPQVVLVPYAPNNPQLPHPAHSEARITLKGMLRNANCAQGYEVRWDVNRNGRYDDDAARVVTPSGGVVRDIGRTYTVPAVGNDQSTNIDVRVLNRCTNGEAFGTFRLFTYTWSPSPDPRQWTADQIDTLDQMAIQEALWYIHRNQTGHANAGATIKSYMGAGGNAQAGAPLAIWAMALNGHLAAYPPGTIDRQGVVLPDGWEAANDRRWNTTPYAEDAIRMLNYVLEQGTGWQNIEAEDEDNSCGYNGQDVRRCNRVVAPNNQGMYTNGVSNNTYYQGVTLGGLAPLMDALAGTPLQTGGVARGMRYEVFIQELTDWLGGMQIDSGCGRGGWYYSRIDGNGSCSQMDASTAQWGYIGLESAEAKGRPYGVFVNNHHKYSLADNLVANQGNRGGSNYRSSGSYANNLQLTGGAFVAARWMGVHTFRRGEGAVAFP
;
A
#
# COMPACT_ATOMS: atom_id res chain seq x y z
N MET A 1 -30.97 -35.53 71.52
CA MET A 1 -30.48 -34.32 70.83
C MET A 1 -30.16 -34.67 69.38
N ASN A 2 -30.92 -34.04 68.48
CA ASN A 2 -30.73 -33.79 67.04
C ASN A 2 -30.34 -34.92 66.08
N ARG A 3 -31.37 -35.41 65.36
CA ARG A 3 -31.27 -35.98 64.01
C ARG A 3 -31.66 -34.89 63.00
N TRP A 4 -30.80 -34.61 62.03
CA TRP A 4 -31.15 -33.84 60.83
C TRP A 4 -30.84 -34.68 59.60
N MET A 5 -31.86 -34.88 58.77
CA MET A 5 -31.84 -35.61 57.52
C MET A 5 -32.46 -34.70 56.46
N TRP A 6 -31.92 -34.81 55.25
CA TRP A 6 -32.08 -33.94 54.09
C TRP A 6 -33.51 -33.86 53.53
N ALA A 7 -33.86 -32.71 52.96
CA ALA A 7 -34.87 -32.58 51.91
C ALA A 7 -34.51 -31.43 50.96
N ALA A 8 -34.49 -31.74 49.66
CA ALA A 8 -34.20 -30.83 48.56
C ALA A 8 -35.44 -29.99 48.19
N VAL A 9 -35.21 -28.74 47.76
CA VAL A 9 -36.24 -27.88 47.13
C VAL A 9 -35.73 -27.49 45.74
N ALA A 10 -36.52 -27.82 44.73
CA ALA A 10 -36.33 -27.42 43.34
C ALA A 10 -36.86 -26.00 43.12
N ALA A 11 -36.10 -25.14 42.45
CA ALA A 11 -36.54 -23.83 41.96
C ALA A 11 -36.44 -23.79 40.43
N ALA A 12 -37.58 -23.61 39.78
CA ALA A 12 -37.68 -23.40 38.34
C ALA A 12 -37.25 -21.97 37.97
N VAL A 13 -36.27 -21.84 37.09
CA VAL A 13 -35.83 -20.56 36.52
C VAL A 13 -36.45 -20.42 35.13
N GLY A 14 -37.30 -19.40 34.96
CA GLY A 14 -37.90 -19.05 33.67
C GLY A 14 -36.85 -18.52 32.70
N PHE A 15 -36.86 -19.07 31.48
CA PHE A 15 -36.06 -18.58 30.35
C PHE A 15 -36.59 -17.22 29.89
N VAL A 16 -35.82 -16.16 30.13
CA VAL A 16 -35.94 -14.89 29.41
C VAL A 16 -35.17 -15.05 28.11
N VAL A 17 -35.89 -15.09 26.98
CA VAL A 17 -35.28 -15.03 25.65
C VAL A 17 -34.61 -13.65 25.53
N PRO A 18 -33.30 -13.55 25.27
CA PRO A 18 -32.67 -12.25 25.03
C PRO A 18 -33.28 -11.67 23.75
N GLY A 19 -33.96 -10.54 23.87
CA GLY A 19 -34.35 -9.74 22.73
C GLY A 19 -33.10 -9.39 21.93
N VAL A 20 -33.14 -9.65 20.63
CA VAL A 20 -32.13 -9.21 19.67
C VAL A 20 -32.03 -7.70 19.82
N ALA A 21 -30.94 -7.21 20.40
CA ALA A 21 -30.65 -5.78 20.41
C ALA A 21 -30.61 -5.34 18.95
N ALA A 22 -31.59 -4.53 18.53
CA ALA A 22 -31.54 -3.88 17.24
C ALA A 22 -30.22 -3.11 17.19
N ALA A 23 -29.33 -3.50 16.26
CA ALA A 23 -28.10 -2.75 16.01
C ALA A 23 -28.50 -1.30 15.75
N GLN A 24 -28.09 -0.38 16.62
CA GLN A 24 -28.18 1.04 16.32
C GLN A 24 -27.48 1.23 14.98
N VAL A 25 -28.21 1.72 13.99
CA VAL A 25 -27.64 2.14 12.72
C VAL A 25 -26.68 3.28 13.08
N ALA A 26 -25.38 2.99 13.11
CA ALA A 26 -24.38 4.04 13.29
C ALA A 26 -24.62 5.09 12.20
N ASP A 27 -24.64 6.38 12.59
CA ASP A 27 -24.84 7.46 11.65
C ASP A 27 -23.76 7.42 10.55
N PRO A 28 -24.12 7.77 9.30
CA PRO A 28 -23.15 7.78 8.21
C PRO A 28 -22.02 8.78 8.53
N GLN A 29 -20.79 8.35 8.32
CA GLN A 29 -19.61 9.20 8.50
C GLN A 29 -19.14 9.71 7.14
N VAL A 30 -19.11 11.04 6.97
CA VAL A 30 -18.48 11.68 5.81
C VAL A 30 -16.97 11.67 6.00
N VAL A 31 -16.25 11.12 5.03
CA VAL A 31 -14.78 11.02 5.05
C VAL A 31 -14.27 11.63 3.75
N LEU A 32 -13.52 12.71 3.87
CA LEU A 32 -12.98 13.45 2.72
C LEU A 32 -11.53 13.08 2.49
N VAL A 33 -11.03 13.32 1.27
CA VAL A 33 -9.59 13.26 1.05
C VAL A 33 -8.98 14.50 1.71
N PRO A 34 -8.06 14.35 2.68
CA PRO A 34 -7.82 15.41 3.66
C PRO A 34 -6.81 16.48 3.25
N TYR A 35 -5.83 16.15 2.39
CA TYR A 35 -4.63 16.98 2.21
C TYR A 35 -3.84 16.66 0.93
N ALA A 36 -2.86 17.50 0.62
CA ALA A 36 -1.86 17.29 -0.42
C ALA A 36 -1.13 15.93 -0.25
N PRO A 37 -0.82 15.18 -1.32
CA PRO A 37 -0.28 13.82 -1.19
C PRO A 37 1.02 13.74 -0.37
N ASN A 38 1.89 14.74 -0.54
CA ASN A 38 3.22 14.74 0.08
C ASN A 38 3.30 15.55 1.38
N ASN A 39 2.21 16.22 1.78
CA ASN A 39 2.19 17.03 2.99
C ASN A 39 0.80 17.02 3.65
N PRO A 40 0.62 16.27 4.75
CA PRO A 40 -0.67 16.14 5.39
C PRO A 40 -1.17 17.40 6.09
N GLN A 41 -0.33 18.43 6.21
CA GLN A 41 -0.69 19.73 6.78
C GLN A 41 -1.19 20.73 5.74
N LEU A 42 -0.99 20.46 4.45
CA LEU A 42 -1.42 21.35 3.38
C LEU A 42 -2.80 20.94 2.85
N PRO A 43 -3.75 21.89 2.72
CA PRO A 43 -4.97 21.67 1.97
C PRO A 43 -4.67 21.21 0.53
N HIS A 44 -5.67 20.67 -0.17
CA HIS A 44 -5.50 20.27 -1.57
C HIS A 44 -5.00 21.44 -2.41
N PRO A 45 -3.83 21.35 -3.05
CA PRO A 45 -3.32 22.43 -3.86
C PRO A 45 -4.06 22.45 -5.20
N ALA A 46 -4.42 23.64 -5.66
CA ALA A 46 -4.93 23.86 -7.00
C ALA A 46 -4.58 25.27 -7.47
N HIS A 47 -4.43 25.44 -8.77
CA HIS A 47 -4.29 26.77 -9.36
C HIS A 47 -5.66 27.37 -9.71
N SER A 48 -5.70 28.66 -10.01
CA SER A 48 -6.92 29.35 -10.42
C SER A 48 -7.46 28.73 -11.70
N GLU A 49 -8.79 28.60 -11.82
CA GLU A 49 -9.47 28.04 -12.99
C GLU A 49 -9.20 26.54 -13.25
N ALA A 50 -8.45 25.87 -12.36
CA ALA A 50 -8.23 24.45 -12.42
C ALA A 50 -9.55 23.68 -12.33
N ARG A 51 -9.67 22.61 -13.13
CA ARG A 51 -10.73 21.61 -12.96
C ARG A 51 -10.20 20.50 -12.06
N ILE A 52 -10.81 20.35 -10.89
CA ILE A 52 -10.46 19.33 -9.90
C ILE A 52 -11.67 18.48 -9.54
N THR A 53 -11.43 17.36 -8.87
CA THR A 53 -12.49 16.62 -8.18
C THR A 53 -12.49 16.98 -6.69
N LEU A 54 -13.64 17.34 -6.14
CA LEU A 54 -13.90 17.30 -4.69
C LEU A 54 -14.11 15.84 -4.31
N LYS A 55 -13.36 15.33 -3.33
CA LYS A 55 -13.20 13.89 -3.11
C LYS A 55 -13.69 13.49 -1.72
N GLY A 56 -14.55 12.48 -1.67
CA GLY A 56 -15.06 11.95 -0.39
C GLY A 56 -15.90 10.69 -0.55
N MET A 57 -16.07 10.00 0.58
CA MET A 57 -16.88 8.78 0.71
C MET A 57 -17.80 8.87 1.94
N LEU A 58 -18.75 7.93 2.04
CA LEU A 58 -19.54 7.66 3.25
C LEU A 58 -19.18 6.29 3.80
N ARG A 59 -18.88 6.24 5.10
CA ARG A 59 -18.80 5.00 5.89
C ARG A 59 -20.07 4.82 6.71
N ASN A 60 -20.31 3.58 7.15
CA ASN A 60 -21.51 3.19 7.91
C ASN A 60 -22.81 3.57 7.18
N ALA A 61 -22.76 3.55 5.85
CA ALA A 61 -23.85 3.92 4.99
C ALA A 61 -24.76 2.70 4.76
N ASN A 62 -25.82 2.57 5.56
CA ASN A 62 -26.71 1.40 5.55
C ASN A 62 -28.13 1.71 5.01
N CYS A 63 -28.41 2.93 4.56
CA CYS A 63 -29.73 3.31 4.05
C CYS A 63 -29.96 2.78 2.63
N ALA A 64 -30.88 1.82 2.48
CA ALA A 64 -31.29 1.26 1.19
C ALA A 64 -32.00 2.27 0.27
N GLN A 65 -32.63 3.32 0.83
CA GLN A 65 -33.22 4.41 0.04
C GLN A 65 -32.17 5.42 -0.48
N GLY A 66 -30.91 5.25 -0.07
CA GLY A 66 -29.78 6.08 -0.45
C GLY A 66 -29.62 7.34 0.40
N TYR A 67 -28.65 8.14 0.00
CA TYR A 67 -28.25 9.38 0.63
C TYR A 67 -28.31 10.51 -0.40
N GLU A 68 -28.83 11.66 -0.01
CA GLU A 68 -28.79 12.86 -0.84
C GLU A 68 -27.55 13.68 -0.51
N VAL A 69 -26.66 13.85 -1.48
CA VAL A 69 -25.40 14.59 -1.33
C VAL A 69 -25.53 15.96 -1.99
N ARG A 70 -25.11 17.00 -1.26
CA ARG A 70 -25.02 18.38 -1.77
C ARG A 70 -23.72 19.04 -1.34
N TRP A 71 -23.02 19.64 -2.29
CA TRP A 71 -21.81 20.42 -2.04
C TRP A 71 -22.13 21.92 -2.03
N ASP A 72 -21.67 22.64 -1.01
CA ASP A 72 -21.79 24.09 -0.88
C ASP A 72 -20.64 24.79 -1.62
N VAL A 73 -20.73 24.84 -2.95
CA VAL A 73 -19.65 25.37 -3.79
C VAL A 73 -19.57 26.88 -3.85
N ASN A 74 -20.66 27.60 -3.55
CA ASN A 74 -20.61 29.06 -3.42
C ASN A 74 -20.19 29.49 -2.00
N ARG A 75 -20.26 28.58 -1.02
CA ARG A 75 -19.87 28.75 0.40
C ARG A 75 -20.83 29.64 1.18
N ASN A 76 -22.13 29.56 0.90
CA ASN A 76 -23.19 30.36 1.54
C ASN A 76 -23.88 29.64 2.72
N GLY A 77 -23.54 28.37 2.98
CA GLY A 77 -24.12 27.52 4.02
C GLY A 77 -25.53 26.99 3.74
N ARG A 78 -26.09 27.22 2.54
CA ARG A 78 -27.47 26.86 2.17
C ARG A 78 -27.58 25.56 1.39
N TYR A 79 -26.48 25.07 0.80
CA TYR A 79 -26.45 23.82 0.03
C TYR A 79 -27.51 23.78 -1.08
N ASP A 80 -27.74 24.91 -1.76
CA ASP A 80 -28.77 25.12 -2.77
C ASP A 80 -28.22 25.29 -4.20
N ASP A 81 -26.90 25.42 -4.35
CA ASP A 81 -26.25 25.68 -5.64
C ASP A 81 -26.15 24.47 -6.56
N ASP A 82 -26.17 23.27 -5.98
CA ASP A 82 -25.95 22.03 -6.72
C ASP A 82 -27.20 21.17 -6.72
N ALA A 83 -27.39 20.46 -7.83
CA ALA A 83 -28.44 19.47 -7.91
C ALA A 83 -28.12 18.35 -6.91
N ALA A 84 -29.12 18.02 -6.09
CA ALA A 84 -29.07 16.88 -5.20
C ALA A 84 -28.69 15.61 -5.97
N ARG A 85 -27.56 14.98 -5.60
CA ARG A 85 -27.20 13.67 -6.13
C ARG A 85 -27.59 12.59 -5.12
N VAL A 86 -28.48 11.68 -5.53
CA VAL A 86 -28.81 10.51 -4.72
C VAL A 86 -27.79 9.40 -5.01
N VAL A 87 -27.16 8.92 -3.95
CA VAL A 87 -26.19 7.82 -3.98
C VAL A 87 -26.68 6.66 -3.11
N THR A 88 -26.42 5.43 -3.52
CA THR A 88 -26.83 4.23 -2.78
C THR A 88 -25.62 3.48 -2.25
N PRO A 89 -25.70 2.94 -1.03
CA PRO A 89 -24.57 2.20 -0.47
C PRO A 89 -24.43 0.82 -1.11
N SER A 90 -23.19 0.32 -1.11
CA SER A 90 -22.86 -1.07 -1.40
C SER A 90 -21.92 -1.57 -0.31
N GLY A 91 -22.31 -2.63 0.41
CA GLY A 91 -21.51 -3.19 1.51
C GLY A 91 -21.28 -2.21 2.68
N GLY A 92 -22.29 -1.39 3.02
CA GLY A 92 -22.21 -0.46 4.16
C GLY A 92 -21.42 0.83 3.90
N VAL A 93 -21.08 1.13 2.65
CA VAL A 93 -20.33 2.32 2.25
C VAL A 93 -20.88 2.94 0.97
N VAL A 94 -20.70 4.24 0.79
CA VAL A 94 -20.77 4.92 -0.51
C VAL A 94 -19.38 5.40 -0.87
N ARG A 95 -18.78 4.84 -1.93
CA ARG A 95 -17.38 5.13 -2.29
C ARG A 95 -17.18 6.54 -2.85
N ASP A 96 -18.10 7.01 -3.68
CA ASP A 96 -17.95 8.30 -4.34
C ASP A 96 -19.12 9.22 -4.00
N ILE A 97 -18.86 10.20 -3.14
CA ILE A 97 -19.72 11.37 -2.96
C ILE A 97 -19.12 12.65 -3.59
N GLY A 98 -18.04 12.51 -4.36
CA GLY A 98 -17.33 13.61 -4.99
C GLY A 98 -18.00 14.23 -6.21
N ARG A 99 -17.49 15.38 -6.64
CA ARG A 99 -17.95 16.13 -7.82
C ARG A 99 -16.82 16.85 -8.52
N THR A 100 -16.97 17.10 -9.82
CA THR A 100 -16.09 18.04 -10.52
C THR A 100 -16.35 19.48 -10.05
N TYR A 101 -15.29 20.23 -9.89
CA TYR A 101 -15.29 21.61 -9.44
C TYR A 101 -14.27 22.41 -10.25
N THR A 102 -14.70 23.57 -10.75
CA THR A 102 -13.79 24.55 -11.35
C THR A 102 -13.44 25.55 -10.27
N VAL A 103 -12.15 25.62 -9.94
CA VAL A 103 -11.62 26.55 -8.95
C VAL A 103 -11.81 27.98 -9.49
N PRO A 104 -12.44 28.90 -8.74
CA PRO A 104 -12.61 30.27 -9.20
C PRO A 104 -11.25 30.97 -9.31
N ALA A 105 -11.16 31.96 -10.20
CA ALA A 105 -10.01 32.86 -10.21
C ALA A 105 -9.95 33.65 -8.89
N VAL A 106 -8.76 33.72 -8.29
CA VAL A 106 -8.54 34.41 -7.01
C VAL A 106 -7.51 35.53 -7.17
N GLY A 107 -7.68 36.62 -6.41
CA GLY A 107 -6.76 37.76 -6.44
C GLY A 107 -5.50 37.60 -5.58
N ASN A 108 -5.51 36.65 -4.64
CA ASN A 108 -4.39 36.31 -3.78
C ASN A 108 -4.44 34.81 -3.45
N ASP A 109 -3.27 34.22 -3.18
CA ASP A 109 -3.21 32.83 -2.74
C ASP A 109 -4.00 32.69 -1.43
N GLN A 110 -4.84 31.66 -1.33
CA GLN A 110 -5.75 31.53 -0.19
C GLN A 110 -6.20 30.10 0.06
N SER A 111 -6.49 29.81 1.33
CA SER A 111 -7.22 28.60 1.72
C SER A 111 -8.72 28.83 1.66
N THR A 112 -9.44 27.86 1.12
CA THR A 112 -10.90 27.85 1.04
C THR A 112 -11.44 26.52 1.55
N ASN A 113 -12.58 26.58 2.22
CA ASN A 113 -13.34 25.42 2.65
C ASN A 113 -14.54 25.26 1.71
N ILE A 114 -14.81 24.03 1.31
CA ILE A 114 -16.00 23.65 0.55
C ILE A 114 -16.69 22.55 1.33
N ASP A 115 -17.88 22.85 1.86
CA ASP A 115 -18.60 21.93 2.72
C ASP A 115 -19.51 20.99 1.91
N VAL A 116 -19.75 19.80 2.47
CA VAL A 116 -20.71 18.83 1.93
C VAL A 116 -21.71 18.46 3.01
N ARG A 117 -22.97 18.40 2.62
CA ARG A 117 -24.07 17.88 3.42
C ARG A 117 -24.59 16.60 2.80
N VAL A 118 -24.83 15.62 3.65
CA VAL A 118 -25.37 14.31 3.27
C VAL A 118 -26.59 14.01 4.11
N LEU A 119 -27.75 13.92 3.46
CA LEU A 119 -29.01 13.56 4.10
C LEU A 119 -29.29 12.06 3.93
N ASN A 120 -29.47 11.36 5.04
CA ASN A 120 -29.92 9.97 5.08
C ASN A 120 -31.42 9.92 4.77
N ARG A 121 -31.81 9.35 3.62
CA ARG A 121 -33.22 9.34 3.19
C ARG A 121 -34.09 8.37 4.00
N CYS A 122 -33.49 7.45 4.76
CA CYS A 122 -34.20 6.51 5.62
C CYS A 122 -34.57 7.11 6.98
N THR A 123 -33.72 7.98 7.54
CA THR A 123 -33.88 8.53 8.90
C THR A 123 -34.07 10.04 8.94
N ASN A 124 -33.85 10.74 7.82
CA ASN A 124 -33.70 12.20 7.72
C ASN A 124 -32.55 12.77 8.58
N GLY A 125 -31.61 11.93 9.02
CA GLY A 125 -30.39 12.38 9.69
C GLY A 125 -29.41 13.02 8.70
N GLU A 126 -28.71 14.06 9.14
CA GLU A 126 -27.72 14.77 8.32
C GLU A 126 -26.30 14.50 8.84
N ALA A 127 -25.36 14.36 7.90
CA ALA A 127 -23.93 14.32 8.16
C ALA A 127 -23.20 15.35 7.31
N PHE A 128 -22.09 15.87 7.83
CA PHE A 128 -21.35 16.98 7.22
C PHE A 128 -19.86 16.66 7.09
N GLY A 129 -19.20 17.29 6.14
CA GLY A 129 -17.74 17.28 6.00
C GLY A 129 -17.23 18.53 5.30
N THR A 130 -15.96 18.85 5.50
CA THR A 130 -15.30 20.04 4.93
C THR A 130 -14.08 19.67 4.09
N PHE A 131 -14.12 19.96 2.80
CA PHE A 131 -12.98 19.80 1.90
C PHE A 131 -12.14 21.06 1.92
N ARG A 132 -10.85 20.93 2.25
CA ARG A 132 -9.91 22.05 2.34
C ARG A 132 -9.11 22.16 1.05
N LEU A 133 -9.15 23.33 0.43
CA LEU A 133 -8.48 23.67 -0.83
C LEU A 133 -7.53 24.85 -0.60
N PHE A 134 -6.30 24.76 -1.10
CA PHE A 134 -5.38 25.89 -1.20
C PHE A 134 -5.30 26.30 -2.67
N THR A 135 -5.74 27.51 -2.96
CA THR A 135 -5.80 28.03 -4.32
C THR A 135 -4.66 29.02 -4.56
N TYR A 136 -3.85 28.73 -5.57
CA TYR A 136 -2.87 29.66 -6.10
C TYR A 136 -3.49 30.60 -7.15
N THR A 137 -3.00 31.84 -7.18
CA THR A 137 -3.47 32.92 -8.09
C THR A 137 -3.14 32.69 -9.56
N TRP A 138 -2.15 31.87 -9.87
CA TRP A 138 -1.69 31.68 -11.22
C TRP A 138 -2.53 30.66 -12.01
N SER A 139 -2.36 30.67 -13.33
CA SER A 139 -2.79 29.62 -14.26
C SER A 139 -1.57 29.21 -15.10
N PRO A 140 -1.39 27.93 -15.44
CA PRO A 140 -0.16 27.46 -16.08
C PRO A 140 -0.02 28.05 -17.49
N SER A 141 1.21 28.42 -17.87
CA SER A 141 1.53 28.78 -19.26
C SER A 141 1.23 27.58 -20.17
N PRO A 142 0.74 27.80 -21.41
CA PRO A 142 0.60 26.71 -22.37
C PRO A 142 1.94 26.08 -22.80
N ASP A 143 3.08 26.72 -22.50
CA ASP A 143 4.42 26.16 -22.72
C ASP A 143 5.02 25.62 -21.40
N PRO A 144 5.08 24.28 -21.20
CA PRO A 144 5.60 23.69 -19.98
C PRO A 144 7.06 24.03 -19.65
N ARG A 145 7.83 24.45 -20.65
CA ARG A 145 9.24 24.86 -20.45
C ARG A 145 9.37 26.17 -19.69
N GLN A 146 8.28 26.92 -19.56
CA GLN A 146 8.23 28.19 -18.82
C GLN A 146 7.71 28.01 -17.39
N TRP A 147 7.33 26.79 -16.99
CA TRP A 147 6.82 26.56 -15.65
C TRP A 147 7.93 26.69 -14.61
N THR A 148 7.62 27.34 -13.50
CA THR A 148 8.50 27.36 -12.34
C THR A 148 8.49 26.00 -11.63
N ALA A 149 9.48 25.73 -10.79
CA ALA A 149 9.52 24.50 -9.99
C ALA A 149 8.27 24.35 -9.12
N ASP A 150 7.79 25.43 -8.51
CA ASP A 150 6.58 25.42 -7.66
C ASP A 150 5.31 25.14 -8.47
N GLN A 151 5.24 25.62 -9.72
CA GLN A 151 4.13 25.31 -10.63
C GLN A 151 4.14 23.82 -11.01
N ILE A 152 5.31 23.27 -11.31
CA ILE A 152 5.47 21.84 -11.61
C ILE A 152 5.04 21.00 -10.40
N ASP A 153 5.55 21.30 -9.20
CA ASP A 153 5.18 20.57 -7.98
C ASP A 153 3.67 20.64 -7.69
N THR A 154 3.05 21.82 -7.87
CA THR A 154 1.60 21.98 -7.71
C THR A 154 0.83 21.10 -8.69
N LEU A 155 1.21 21.11 -9.98
CA LEU A 155 0.55 20.32 -11.02
C LEU A 155 0.76 18.82 -10.81
N ASP A 156 1.95 18.40 -10.36
CA ASP A 156 2.25 17.02 -10.01
C ASP A 156 1.37 16.54 -8.84
N GLN A 157 1.25 17.34 -7.78
CA GLN A 157 0.38 17.03 -6.65
C GLN A 157 -1.10 16.94 -7.06
N MET A 158 -1.57 17.85 -7.93
CA MET A 158 -2.92 17.77 -8.50
C MET A 158 -3.13 16.48 -9.29
N ALA A 159 -2.17 16.09 -10.14
CA ALA A 159 -2.24 14.87 -10.94
C ALA A 159 -2.25 13.61 -10.07
N ILE A 160 -1.40 13.55 -9.05
CA ILE A 160 -1.37 12.47 -8.07
C ILE A 160 -2.73 12.34 -7.37
N GLN A 161 -3.34 13.44 -6.95
CA GLN A 161 -4.64 13.42 -6.28
C GLN A 161 -5.74 12.81 -7.16
N GLU A 162 -5.79 13.16 -8.45
CA GLU A 162 -6.76 12.57 -9.39
C GLU A 162 -6.46 11.09 -9.66
N ALA A 163 -5.18 10.70 -9.72
CA ALA A 163 -4.77 9.31 -9.90
C ALA A 163 -5.15 8.44 -8.68
N LEU A 164 -4.89 8.89 -7.46
CA LEU A 164 -5.30 8.19 -6.23
C LEU A 164 -6.83 8.08 -6.13
N TRP A 165 -7.55 9.13 -6.53
CA TRP A 165 -9.00 9.09 -6.58
C TRP A 165 -9.54 8.12 -7.63
N TYR A 166 -8.87 8.02 -8.78
CA TYR A 166 -9.17 7.00 -9.77
C TYR A 166 -8.98 5.59 -9.20
N ILE A 167 -7.88 5.35 -8.46
CA ILE A 167 -7.63 4.07 -7.80
C ILE A 167 -8.77 3.73 -6.83
N HIS A 168 -9.14 4.65 -5.95
CA HIS A 168 -10.25 4.49 -5.00
C HIS A 168 -11.56 4.09 -5.68
N ARG A 169 -11.95 4.81 -6.74
CA ARG A 169 -13.22 4.56 -7.45
C ARG A 169 -13.24 3.29 -8.28
N ASN A 170 -12.08 2.78 -8.70
CA ASN A 170 -11.98 1.57 -9.52
C ASN A 170 -11.68 0.30 -8.70
N GLN A 171 -11.78 0.38 -7.37
CA GLN A 171 -11.82 -0.82 -6.55
C GLN A 171 -13.13 -1.59 -6.75
N THR A 172 -13.04 -2.92 -6.77
CA THR A 172 -14.17 -3.84 -6.89
C THR A 172 -14.01 -5.02 -5.95
N GLY A 173 -14.97 -5.95 -5.96
CA GLY A 173 -14.92 -7.17 -5.14
C GLY A 173 -14.97 -6.90 -3.63
N HIS A 174 -15.66 -5.83 -3.23
CA HIS A 174 -15.84 -5.45 -1.84
C HIS A 174 -16.56 -6.55 -1.08
N ALA A 175 -15.89 -7.08 -0.04
CA ALA A 175 -16.41 -8.17 0.76
C ALA A 175 -15.87 -8.10 2.19
N ASN A 176 -16.39 -9.01 3.02
CA ASN A 176 -16.07 -9.18 4.44
C ASN A 176 -16.37 -7.92 5.29
N ALA A 177 -16.06 -8.00 6.59
CA ALA A 177 -16.30 -6.94 7.57
C ALA A 177 -15.17 -6.92 8.62
N GLY A 178 -15.09 -5.82 9.38
CA GLY A 178 -14.07 -5.66 10.41
C GLY A 178 -12.64 -5.74 9.86
N ALA A 179 -11.72 -6.36 10.60
CA ALA A 179 -10.32 -6.39 10.22
C ALA A 179 -10.01 -7.25 8.97
N THR A 180 -10.99 -8.02 8.47
CA THR A 180 -10.85 -8.89 7.30
C THR A 180 -11.46 -8.30 6.03
N ILE A 181 -11.87 -7.02 6.04
CA ILE A 181 -12.38 -6.32 4.85
C ILE A 181 -11.43 -6.46 3.67
N LYS A 182 -11.98 -6.65 2.47
CA LYS A 182 -11.18 -6.75 1.24
C LYS A 182 -11.82 -6.05 0.05
N SER A 183 -10.98 -5.77 -0.94
CA SER A 183 -11.31 -5.27 -2.29
C SER A 183 -10.05 -5.39 -3.14
N TYR A 184 -10.19 -5.28 -4.45
CA TYR A 184 -9.07 -5.31 -5.38
C TYR A 184 -9.28 -4.34 -6.54
N MET A 185 -8.20 -4.03 -7.25
CA MET A 185 -8.28 -3.18 -8.43
C MET A 185 -9.03 -3.87 -9.57
N GLY A 186 -10.02 -3.18 -10.15
CA GLY A 186 -10.74 -3.64 -11.34
C GLY A 186 -9.88 -3.65 -12.61
N ALA A 187 -8.83 -4.47 -12.64
CA ALA A 187 -7.79 -4.52 -13.68
C ALA A 187 -7.88 -5.77 -14.58
N GLY A 188 -9.05 -6.43 -14.65
CA GLY A 188 -9.21 -7.69 -15.40
C GLY A 188 -8.32 -8.82 -14.85
N GLY A 189 -7.71 -9.61 -15.74
CA GLY A 189 -6.88 -10.76 -15.37
C GLY A 189 -5.62 -10.46 -14.53
N ASN A 190 -5.26 -9.18 -14.37
CA ASN A 190 -4.06 -8.75 -13.64
C ASN A 190 -4.36 -8.12 -12.26
N ALA A 191 -5.54 -8.38 -11.69
CA ALA A 191 -5.92 -7.85 -10.36
C ALA A 191 -4.87 -8.16 -9.27
N GLN A 192 -4.14 -9.27 -9.40
CA GLN A 192 -3.09 -9.72 -8.48
C GLN A 192 -1.87 -8.78 -8.42
N ALA A 193 -1.45 -8.18 -9.54
CA ALA A 193 -0.41 -7.15 -9.56
C ALA A 193 -0.98 -5.73 -9.35
N GLY A 194 -2.22 -5.51 -9.79
CA GLY A 194 -2.89 -4.21 -9.65
C GLY A 194 -3.08 -3.79 -8.19
N ALA A 195 -3.43 -4.72 -7.30
CA ALA A 195 -3.61 -4.43 -5.87
C ALA A 195 -2.31 -3.97 -5.20
N PRO A 196 -1.18 -4.71 -5.26
CA PRO A 196 0.08 -4.22 -4.70
C PRO A 196 0.58 -2.90 -5.30
N LEU A 197 0.44 -2.68 -6.61
CA LEU A 197 0.82 -1.40 -7.23
C LEU A 197 -0.04 -0.24 -6.74
N ALA A 198 -1.33 -0.45 -6.54
CA ALA A 198 -2.23 0.54 -5.98
C ALA A 198 -1.91 0.84 -4.51
N ILE A 199 -1.60 -0.18 -3.71
CA ILE A 199 -1.08 -0.01 -2.34
C ILE A 199 0.20 0.83 -2.38
N TRP A 200 1.12 0.51 -3.29
CA TRP A 200 2.39 1.22 -3.40
C TRP A 200 2.17 2.70 -3.71
N ALA A 201 1.32 3.01 -4.69
CA ALA A 201 0.95 4.38 -5.05
C ALA A 201 0.34 5.14 -3.86
N MET A 202 -0.53 4.52 -3.08
CA MET A 202 -1.10 5.14 -1.87
C MET A 202 -0.03 5.39 -0.80
N ALA A 203 0.80 4.39 -0.51
CA ALA A 203 1.80 4.46 0.55
C ALA A 203 2.92 5.48 0.26
N LEU A 204 3.40 5.56 -1.00
CA LEU A 204 4.38 6.56 -1.43
C LEU A 204 3.86 8.00 -1.27
N ASN A 205 2.54 8.16 -1.32
CA ASN A 205 1.85 9.44 -1.17
C ASN A 205 1.23 9.59 0.23
N GLY A 206 1.85 9.01 1.27
CA GLY A 206 1.49 9.24 2.67
C GLY A 206 0.17 8.63 3.14
N HIS A 207 -0.45 7.76 2.34
CA HIS A 207 -1.71 7.11 2.68
C HIS A 207 -1.48 5.64 3.05
N LEU A 208 -1.19 5.42 4.33
CA LEU A 208 -0.93 4.09 4.87
C LEU A 208 -2.22 3.37 5.29
N ALA A 209 -2.18 2.04 5.28
CA ALA A 209 -3.30 1.18 5.63
C ALA A 209 -3.80 1.38 7.08
N ALA A 210 -5.10 1.20 7.28
CA ALA A 210 -5.72 1.15 8.60
C ALA A 210 -6.90 0.18 8.62
N TYR A 211 -7.00 -0.60 9.69
CA TYR A 211 -8.17 -1.45 9.95
C TYR A 211 -9.33 -0.61 10.51
N PRO A 212 -10.59 -1.07 10.35
CA PRO A 212 -11.70 -0.43 11.05
C PRO A 212 -11.46 -0.38 12.58
N PRO A 213 -11.75 0.75 13.25
CA PRO A 213 -11.51 0.91 14.68
C PRO A 213 -12.10 -0.21 15.53
N GLY A 214 -11.30 -0.73 16.47
CA GLY A 214 -11.72 -1.76 17.42
C GLY A 214 -11.95 -3.16 16.82
N THR A 215 -11.56 -3.40 15.56
CA THR A 215 -11.85 -4.69 14.89
C THR A 215 -10.66 -5.64 14.79
N ILE A 216 -9.45 -5.19 15.15
CA ILE A 216 -8.24 -6.02 15.06
C ILE A 216 -8.32 -7.20 16.05
N ASP A 217 -8.14 -8.40 15.53
CA ASP A 217 -7.93 -9.60 16.34
C ASP A 217 -6.44 -9.66 16.69
N ARG A 218 -6.14 -9.49 17.99
CA ARG A 218 -4.76 -9.44 18.48
C ARG A 218 -4.01 -10.76 18.36
N GLN A 219 -4.72 -11.90 18.24
CA GLN A 219 -4.11 -13.22 17.99
C GLN A 219 -2.92 -13.53 18.93
N GLY A 220 -3.00 -13.10 20.19
CA GLY A 220 -1.96 -13.29 21.21
C GLY A 220 -0.78 -12.31 21.14
N VAL A 221 -0.74 -11.40 20.17
CA VAL A 221 0.29 -10.37 20.01
C VAL A 221 -0.08 -9.11 20.81
N VAL A 222 0.89 -8.57 21.54
CA VAL A 222 0.77 -7.25 22.16
C VAL A 222 1.03 -6.19 21.09
N LEU A 223 0.02 -5.36 20.81
CA LEU A 223 0.15 -4.27 19.84
C LEU A 223 1.12 -3.19 20.39
N PRO A 224 1.88 -2.51 19.52
CA PRO A 224 2.74 -1.41 19.95
C PRO A 224 1.96 -0.30 20.65
N ASP A 225 2.57 0.35 21.63
CA ASP A 225 1.96 1.46 22.36
C ASP A 225 1.50 2.57 21.41
N GLY A 226 0.25 3.03 21.59
CA GLY A 226 -0.34 4.08 20.74
C GLY A 226 -0.72 3.64 19.32
N TRP A 227 -0.49 2.38 18.95
CA TRP A 227 -0.80 1.88 17.61
C TRP A 227 -2.29 1.99 17.27
N GLU A 228 -3.18 1.59 18.18
CA GLU A 228 -4.64 1.63 17.97
C GLU A 228 -5.12 3.08 17.70
N ALA A 229 -4.63 4.04 18.49
CA ALA A 229 -4.96 5.46 18.30
C ALA A 229 -4.44 6.00 16.95
N ALA A 230 -3.26 5.55 16.51
CA ALA A 230 -2.70 5.92 15.22
C ALA A 230 -3.49 5.28 14.05
N ASN A 231 -3.91 4.02 14.20
CA ASN A 231 -4.79 3.32 13.26
C ASN A 231 -6.12 4.05 13.10
N ASP A 232 -6.78 4.37 14.21
CA ASP A 232 -8.08 5.04 14.21
C ASP A 232 -7.99 6.43 13.59
N ARG A 233 -6.88 7.14 13.83
CA ARG A 233 -6.61 8.41 13.14
C ARG A 233 -6.55 8.20 11.62
N ARG A 234 -5.68 7.30 11.14
CA ARG A 234 -5.54 7.01 9.69
C ARG A 234 -6.86 6.62 9.06
N TRP A 235 -7.61 5.73 9.71
CA TRP A 235 -8.94 5.32 9.27
C TRP A 235 -9.83 6.54 9.09
N ASN A 236 -10.01 7.35 10.14
CA ASN A 236 -10.97 8.45 10.14
C ASN A 236 -10.57 9.63 9.24
N THR A 237 -9.30 9.80 8.89
CA THR A 237 -8.85 10.98 8.14
C THR A 237 -8.84 10.81 6.63
N THR A 238 -8.83 9.60 6.09
CA THR A 238 -8.76 9.41 4.63
C THR A 238 -9.50 8.14 4.17
N PRO A 239 -10.16 8.17 3.00
CA PRO A 239 -10.68 6.96 2.36
C PRO A 239 -9.56 5.96 2.02
N TYR A 240 -8.38 6.45 1.62
CA TYR A 240 -7.32 5.62 1.05
C TYR A 240 -6.68 4.65 2.06
N ALA A 241 -6.77 4.94 3.37
CA ALA A 241 -6.30 4.02 4.40
C ALA A 241 -7.13 2.73 4.45
N GLU A 242 -8.44 2.84 4.20
CA GLU A 242 -9.33 1.69 4.06
C GLU A 242 -9.05 0.92 2.76
N ASP A 243 -8.82 1.63 1.66
CA ASP A 243 -8.52 1.01 0.37
C ASP A 243 -7.25 0.17 0.43
N ALA A 244 -6.19 0.69 1.05
CA ALA A 244 -4.91 0.01 1.19
C ALA A 244 -5.04 -1.28 2.03
N ILE A 245 -5.76 -1.25 3.16
CA ILE A 245 -5.94 -2.47 3.97
C ILE A 245 -6.79 -3.52 3.25
N ARG A 246 -7.79 -3.08 2.49
CA ARG A 246 -8.64 -3.98 1.72
C ARG A 246 -7.86 -4.71 0.63
N MET A 247 -6.97 -4.00 -0.06
CA MET A 247 -6.10 -4.58 -1.08
C MET A 247 -5.03 -5.50 -0.46
N LEU A 248 -4.47 -5.17 0.71
CA LEU A 248 -3.57 -6.07 1.43
C LEU A 248 -4.29 -7.38 1.76
N ASN A 249 -5.46 -7.31 2.40
CA ASN A 249 -6.23 -8.49 2.76
C ASN A 249 -6.62 -9.32 1.53
N TYR A 250 -6.91 -8.69 0.39
CA TYR A 250 -7.13 -9.40 -0.87
C TYR A 250 -5.88 -10.18 -1.31
N VAL A 251 -4.70 -9.55 -1.36
CA VAL A 251 -3.43 -10.19 -1.76
C VAL A 251 -3.13 -11.41 -0.89
N LEU A 252 -3.35 -11.28 0.42
CA LEU A 252 -3.17 -12.38 1.38
C LEU A 252 -4.17 -13.51 1.16
N GLU A 253 -5.44 -13.20 0.89
CA GLU A 253 -6.49 -14.20 0.64
C GLU A 253 -6.40 -14.89 -0.72
N GLN A 254 -5.67 -14.32 -1.69
CA GLN A 254 -5.39 -15.01 -2.97
C GLN A 254 -4.47 -16.22 -2.82
N GLY A 255 -3.89 -16.43 -1.64
CA GLY A 255 -3.14 -17.63 -1.29
C GLY A 255 -1.74 -17.28 -0.81
N THR A 256 -1.42 -17.71 0.39
CA THR A 256 -0.08 -17.65 0.97
C THR A 256 0.45 -19.07 1.16
N GLY A 257 1.76 -19.25 1.06
CA GLY A 257 2.39 -20.54 1.30
C GLY A 257 3.87 -20.41 1.57
N TRP A 258 4.47 -21.53 1.93
CA TRP A 258 5.88 -21.66 2.28
C TRP A 258 6.67 -22.30 1.15
N GLN A 259 7.93 -21.92 1.03
CA GLN A 259 8.92 -22.53 0.16
C GLN A 259 10.21 -22.72 0.93
N ASN A 260 10.92 -23.81 0.63
CA ASN A 260 12.23 -24.01 1.22
C ASN A 260 13.24 -23.08 0.55
N ILE A 261 14.07 -22.46 1.37
CA ILE A 261 15.18 -21.58 0.96
C ILE A 261 16.48 -22.13 1.52
N GLU A 262 17.58 -21.85 0.84
CA GLU A 262 18.88 -22.34 1.27
C GLU A 262 19.38 -21.51 2.45
N ALA A 263 20.20 -22.11 3.31
CA ALA A 263 20.69 -21.42 4.52
C ALA A 263 21.53 -20.18 4.18
N GLU A 264 22.15 -20.14 3.00
CA GLU A 264 22.90 -18.99 2.52
C GLU A 264 22.01 -17.81 2.12
N ASP A 265 20.76 -18.06 1.70
CA ASP A 265 19.78 -17.02 1.36
C ASP A 265 19.27 -16.30 2.62
N GLU A 266 19.19 -17.02 3.75
CA GLU A 266 18.77 -16.47 5.05
C GLU A 266 19.91 -15.94 5.93
N ASP A 267 21.15 -15.98 5.44
CA ASP A 267 22.30 -15.48 6.17
C ASP A 267 22.11 -14.02 6.59
N ASN A 268 22.56 -13.69 7.81
CA ASN A 268 22.31 -12.37 8.39
C ASN A 268 23.30 -11.28 7.99
N SER A 269 23.96 -11.43 6.85
CA SER A 269 24.85 -10.42 6.27
C SER A 269 24.04 -9.26 5.65
N CYS A 270 24.38 -8.01 6.00
CA CYS A 270 23.53 -6.83 5.70
C CYS A 270 24.33 -5.55 5.37
N GLY A 271 25.49 -5.73 4.78
CA GLY A 271 26.39 -4.71 4.27
C GLY A 271 27.84 -5.10 4.52
N TYR A 272 28.72 -4.14 4.27
CA TYR A 272 30.15 -4.27 4.53
C TYR A 272 30.65 -3.10 5.38
N ASN A 273 31.67 -3.35 6.18
CA ASN A 273 32.48 -2.33 6.85
C ASN A 273 33.93 -2.49 6.38
N GLY A 274 34.32 -1.78 5.33
CA GLY A 274 35.56 -2.11 4.61
C GLY A 274 35.42 -3.45 3.89
N GLN A 275 36.31 -4.40 4.17
CA GLN A 275 36.24 -5.78 3.65
C GLN A 275 35.44 -6.73 4.54
N ASP A 276 35.06 -6.31 5.75
CA ASP A 276 34.38 -7.17 6.71
C ASP A 276 32.87 -7.21 6.47
N VAL A 277 32.30 -8.41 6.48
CA VAL A 277 30.85 -8.63 6.39
C VAL A 277 30.18 -8.14 7.67
N ARG A 278 29.22 -7.23 7.52
CA ARG A 278 28.38 -6.77 8.63
C ARG A 278 27.26 -7.76 8.90
N ARG A 279 27.04 -8.11 10.17
CA ARG A 279 25.88 -8.90 10.63
C ARG A 279 24.78 -8.00 11.17
N CYS A 280 23.52 -8.28 10.81
CA CYS A 280 22.35 -7.56 11.32
C CYS A 280 21.47 -8.44 12.21
N ASN A 281 20.73 -7.78 13.09
CA ASN A 281 19.66 -8.41 13.84
C ASN A 281 18.45 -8.58 12.91
N ARG A 282 18.26 -9.81 12.43
CA ARG A 282 17.09 -10.22 11.65
C ARG A 282 15.89 -10.33 12.57
N VAL A 283 14.71 -9.95 12.09
CA VAL A 283 13.48 -10.42 12.71
C VAL A 283 13.48 -11.96 12.70
N VAL A 284 13.12 -12.56 13.84
CA VAL A 284 13.15 -14.02 13.96
C VAL A 284 12.05 -14.63 13.09
N ALA A 285 12.46 -15.26 11.98
CA ALA A 285 11.62 -16.12 11.15
C ALA A 285 11.21 -17.38 11.94
N PRO A 286 10.01 -17.93 11.68
CA PRO A 286 9.53 -19.11 12.38
C PRO A 286 10.20 -20.42 11.92
N ASN A 287 10.91 -20.41 10.79
CA ASN A 287 11.48 -21.56 10.10
C ASN A 287 12.59 -21.11 9.13
N ASN A 288 13.28 -22.07 8.49
CA ASN A 288 14.17 -21.81 7.36
C ASN A 288 13.39 -21.91 6.04
N GLN A 289 12.37 -21.08 5.88
CA GLN A 289 11.51 -21.05 4.70
C GLN A 289 11.31 -19.61 4.26
N GLY A 290 10.85 -19.41 3.02
CA GLY A 290 10.37 -18.13 2.54
C GLY A 290 8.87 -18.22 2.23
N MET A 291 8.18 -17.08 2.27
CA MET A 291 6.75 -17.02 1.94
C MET A 291 6.51 -16.49 0.54
N TYR A 292 5.45 -16.98 -0.09
CA TYR A 292 4.88 -16.39 -1.30
C TYR A 292 3.43 -15.98 -1.09
N THR A 293 2.97 -15.08 -1.94
CA THR A 293 1.58 -14.59 -1.99
C THR A 293 0.90 -14.86 -3.33
N ASN A 294 -0.38 -14.51 -3.42
CA ASN A 294 -1.22 -14.61 -4.62
C ASN A 294 -1.40 -16.03 -5.20
N GLY A 295 -1.06 -17.07 -4.43
CA GLY A 295 -1.09 -18.46 -4.89
C GLY A 295 -0.03 -18.80 -5.95
N VAL A 296 0.91 -17.88 -6.23
CA VAL A 296 1.93 -18.05 -7.27
C VAL A 296 3.32 -18.09 -6.63
N SER A 297 3.79 -19.28 -6.27
CA SER A 297 5.12 -19.42 -5.66
C SER A 297 6.24 -19.06 -6.62
N ASN A 298 6.08 -19.33 -7.91
CA ASN A 298 7.20 -19.36 -8.85
C ASN A 298 7.17 -18.22 -9.90
N ASN A 299 6.73 -17.02 -9.54
CA ASN A 299 6.70 -15.87 -10.45
C ASN A 299 7.34 -14.62 -9.84
N THR A 300 8.55 -14.30 -10.27
CA THR A 300 9.35 -13.20 -9.73
C THR A 300 8.66 -11.86 -9.92
N TYR A 301 8.02 -11.62 -11.07
CA TYR A 301 7.33 -10.36 -11.34
C TYR A 301 6.28 -10.09 -10.26
N TYR A 302 5.43 -11.08 -9.96
CA TYR A 302 4.40 -10.94 -8.95
C TYR A 302 4.97 -10.82 -7.54
N GLN A 303 5.98 -11.62 -7.18
CA GLN A 303 6.59 -11.54 -5.85
C GLN A 303 7.31 -10.21 -5.63
N GLY A 304 8.06 -9.72 -6.62
CA GLY A 304 8.73 -8.42 -6.58
C GLY A 304 7.76 -7.24 -6.48
N VAL A 305 6.72 -7.22 -7.31
CA VAL A 305 5.64 -6.21 -7.24
C VAL A 305 4.93 -6.25 -5.89
N THR A 306 4.67 -7.45 -5.37
CA THR A 306 3.98 -7.62 -4.09
C THR A 306 4.84 -7.13 -2.94
N LEU A 307 6.09 -7.58 -2.85
CA LEU A 307 7.02 -7.11 -1.81
C LEU A 307 7.21 -5.60 -1.89
N GLY A 308 7.42 -5.06 -3.10
CA GLY A 308 7.59 -3.64 -3.33
C GLY A 308 6.42 -2.78 -2.85
N GLY A 309 5.19 -3.27 -3.08
CA GLY A 309 3.96 -2.58 -2.65
C GLY A 309 3.57 -2.79 -1.19
N LEU A 310 3.90 -3.93 -0.60
CA LEU A 310 3.54 -4.24 0.79
C LEU A 310 4.56 -3.72 1.82
N ALA A 311 5.85 -3.68 1.48
CA ALA A 311 6.89 -3.21 2.41
C ALA A 311 6.64 -1.78 2.95
N PRO A 312 6.19 -0.79 2.15
CA PRO A 312 5.89 0.55 2.65
C PRO A 312 4.81 0.61 3.74
N LEU A 313 3.95 -0.41 3.86
CA LEU A 313 2.95 -0.46 4.92
C LEU A 313 3.53 -0.80 6.30
N MET A 314 4.81 -1.18 6.40
CA MET A 314 5.46 -1.42 7.70
C MET A 314 5.35 -0.22 8.64
N ASP A 315 5.39 1.01 8.10
CA ASP A 315 5.20 2.26 8.86
C ASP A 315 3.83 2.34 9.58
N ALA A 316 2.84 1.54 9.16
CA ALA A 316 1.53 1.46 9.80
C ALA A 316 1.23 0.11 10.45
N LEU A 317 1.84 -0.98 10.02
CA LEU A 317 1.42 -2.34 10.38
C LEU A 317 2.47 -3.15 11.14
N ALA A 318 3.72 -2.70 11.23
CA ALA A 318 4.75 -3.38 12.01
C ALA A 318 4.31 -3.58 13.48
N GLY A 319 4.59 -4.75 14.04
CA GLY A 319 4.17 -5.19 15.36
C GLY A 319 2.72 -5.68 15.44
N THR A 320 1.97 -5.71 14.33
CA THR A 320 0.59 -6.22 14.29
C THR A 320 0.46 -7.56 13.60
N PRO A 321 -0.48 -8.42 14.02
CA PRO A 321 -0.73 -9.70 13.36
C PRO A 321 -1.53 -9.51 12.07
N LEU A 322 -1.18 -10.29 11.05
CA LEU A 322 -1.97 -10.42 9.83
C LEU A 322 -3.35 -11.00 10.12
N GLN A 323 -4.38 -10.34 9.61
CA GLN A 323 -5.77 -10.66 9.92
C GLN A 323 -6.36 -11.73 8.97
N THR A 324 -5.75 -11.91 7.81
CA THR A 324 -6.16 -12.86 6.78
C THR A 324 -4.96 -13.64 6.21
N GLY A 325 -5.22 -14.52 5.24
CA GLY A 325 -4.18 -15.14 4.43
C GLY A 325 -3.66 -16.49 4.92
N GLY A 326 -4.53 -17.50 5.00
CA GLY A 326 -4.13 -18.91 5.17
C GLY A 326 -3.08 -19.13 6.26
N VAL A 327 -1.89 -19.55 5.86
CA VAL A 327 -0.74 -19.82 6.76
C VAL A 327 -0.07 -18.56 7.32
N ALA A 328 -0.33 -17.38 6.74
CA ALA A 328 0.22 -16.09 7.17
C ALA A 328 -0.60 -15.46 8.31
N ARG A 329 -1.87 -15.84 8.50
CA ARG A 329 -2.72 -15.26 9.54
C ARG A 329 -2.08 -15.45 10.92
N GLY A 330 -2.00 -14.38 11.71
CA GLY A 330 -1.36 -14.39 13.04
C GLY A 330 0.12 -14.11 13.04
N MET A 331 0.78 -14.19 11.89
CA MET A 331 2.16 -13.74 11.75
C MET A 331 2.24 -12.22 11.93
N ARG A 332 3.27 -11.74 12.63
CA ARG A 332 3.56 -10.31 12.71
C ARG A 332 3.93 -9.78 11.33
N TYR A 333 3.47 -8.58 11.00
CA TYR A 333 3.65 -7.99 9.68
C TYR A 333 5.12 -7.95 9.23
N GLU A 334 6.03 -7.54 10.11
CA GLU A 334 7.47 -7.47 9.82
C GLU A 334 8.10 -8.85 9.58
N VAL A 335 7.63 -9.90 10.27
CA VAL A 335 8.06 -11.28 10.02
C VAL A 335 7.63 -11.66 8.61
N PHE A 336 6.36 -11.42 8.27
CA PHE A 336 5.84 -11.72 6.93
C PHE A 336 6.60 -11.01 5.81
N ILE A 337 6.94 -9.72 5.98
CA ILE A 337 7.75 -9.00 4.98
C ILE A 337 9.16 -9.59 4.88
N GLN A 338 9.77 -10.02 6.00
CA GLN A 338 11.05 -10.73 5.94
C GLN A 338 10.91 -12.03 5.15
N GLU A 339 9.90 -12.86 5.42
CA GLU A 339 9.68 -14.11 4.68
C GLU A 339 9.48 -13.90 3.18
N LEU A 340 8.80 -12.83 2.77
CA LEU A 340 8.67 -12.45 1.36
C LEU A 340 10.01 -11.99 0.77
N THR A 341 10.83 -11.30 1.57
CA THR A 341 12.17 -10.84 1.19
C THR A 341 13.07 -12.03 0.93
N ASP A 342 13.07 -13.01 1.83
CA ASP A 342 13.89 -14.20 1.72
C ASP A 342 13.43 -15.09 0.56
N TRP A 343 12.11 -15.21 0.34
CA TRP A 343 11.63 -15.94 -0.83
C TRP A 343 12.05 -15.27 -2.14
N LEU A 344 11.86 -13.95 -2.28
CA LEU A 344 12.26 -13.23 -3.48
C LEU A 344 13.78 -13.31 -3.70
N GLY A 345 14.56 -13.26 -2.61
CA GLY A 345 15.99 -13.52 -2.60
C GLY A 345 16.33 -14.90 -3.16
N GLY A 346 15.77 -15.96 -2.59
CA GLY A 346 15.98 -17.35 -3.05
C GLY A 346 15.42 -17.67 -4.45
N MET A 347 14.72 -16.72 -5.09
CA MET A 347 14.37 -16.82 -6.51
C MET A 347 15.47 -16.30 -7.45
N GLN A 348 16.53 -15.69 -6.90
CA GLN A 348 17.67 -15.18 -7.65
C GLN A 348 18.52 -16.33 -8.20
N ILE A 349 19.16 -16.12 -9.34
CA ILE A 349 20.06 -17.09 -9.94
C ILE A 349 21.43 -17.01 -9.24
N ASP A 350 21.90 -18.11 -8.67
CA ASP A 350 23.12 -18.15 -7.84
C ASP A 350 24.43 -18.16 -8.65
N SER A 351 24.42 -18.78 -9.82
CA SER A 351 25.65 -19.07 -10.56
C SER A 351 25.46 -19.10 -12.08
N GLY A 352 26.58 -19.25 -12.79
CA GLY A 352 26.62 -19.23 -14.24
C GLY A 352 26.57 -17.82 -14.82
N CYS A 353 26.22 -17.73 -16.10
CA CYS A 353 26.12 -16.44 -16.79
C CYS A 353 24.95 -15.60 -16.27
N GLY A 354 23.86 -16.25 -15.84
CA GLY A 354 22.65 -15.59 -15.36
C GLY A 354 22.72 -15.05 -13.93
N ARG A 355 23.85 -15.23 -13.24
CA ARG A 355 24.06 -14.93 -11.83
C ARG A 355 23.60 -13.51 -11.45
N GLY A 356 23.01 -13.40 -10.27
CA GLY A 356 22.52 -12.14 -9.71
C GLY A 356 21.24 -11.62 -10.37
N GLY A 357 20.77 -12.28 -11.43
CA GLY A 357 19.54 -11.98 -12.13
C GLY A 357 18.35 -12.77 -11.61
N TRP A 358 17.19 -12.42 -12.14
CA TRP A 358 15.98 -13.22 -12.00
C TRP A 358 15.42 -13.56 -13.38
N TYR A 359 14.77 -14.71 -13.45
CA TYR A 359 13.93 -15.08 -14.57
C TYR A 359 12.45 -15.06 -14.17
N TYR A 360 11.56 -15.36 -15.11
CA TYR A 360 10.12 -15.45 -14.88
C TYR A 360 9.74 -16.41 -13.77
N SER A 361 10.58 -17.41 -13.54
CA SER A 361 10.48 -18.41 -12.48
C SER A 361 11.83 -18.57 -11.78
N ARG A 362 11.81 -19.10 -10.56
CA ARG A 362 12.98 -19.59 -9.83
C ARG A 362 13.79 -20.56 -10.70
N ILE A 363 15.09 -20.39 -10.67
CA ILE A 363 16.08 -21.26 -11.29
C ILE A 363 17.08 -21.60 -10.20
N ASP A 364 17.12 -22.86 -9.79
CA ASP A 364 18.05 -23.32 -8.77
C ASP A 364 19.46 -23.47 -9.36
N GLY A 365 20.42 -22.77 -8.79
CA GLY A 365 21.83 -22.92 -9.12
C GLY A 365 22.25 -22.21 -10.42
N ASN A 366 22.51 -22.97 -11.49
CA ASN A 366 23.24 -22.47 -12.67
C ASN A 366 22.32 -21.93 -13.76
N GLY A 367 22.33 -20.60 -13.95
CA GLY A 367 21.59 -19.92 -15.01
C GLY A 367 22.43 -19.57 -16.23
N SER A 368 21.83 -19.71 -17.41
CA SER A 368 22.38 -19.29 -18.70
C SER A 368 22.19 -17.79 -18.97
N CYS A 369 22.92 -17.27 -19.98
CA CYS A 369 22.85 -15.86 -20.34
C CYS A 369 21.47 -15.42 -20.85
N SER A 370 20.62 -16.35 -21.29
CA SER A 370 19.26 -16.05 -21.76
C SER A 370 18.26 -15.91 -20.61
N GLN A 371 18.66 -16.22 -19.37
CA GLN A 371 17.81 -16.23 -18.18
C GLN A 371 18.01 -15.01 -17.26
N MET A 372 19.00 -14.15 -17.54
CA MET A 372 19.18 -12.86 -16.87
C MET A 372 18.23 -11.79 -17.42
N ASP A 373 16.93 -11.94 -17.19
CA ASP A 373 15.93 -11.06 -17.79
C ASP A 373 15.78 -9.74 -17.02
N ALA A 374 16.30 -8.63 -17.57
CA ALA A 374 16.26 -7.34 -16.90
C ALA A 374 14.83 -6.85 -16.61
N SER A 375 13.84 -7.27 -17.41
CA SER A 375 12.44 -6.87 -17.21
C SER A 375 11.80 -7.53 -16.00
N THR A 376 12.27 -8.72 -15.66
CA THR A 376 11.84 -9.43 -14.45
C THR A 376 12.69 -9.02 -13.26
N ALA A 377 14.00 -8.94 -13.46
CA ALA A 377 14.95 -8.63 -12.42
C ALA A 377 14.75 -7.22 -11.84
N GLN A 378 14.34 -6.22 -12.64
CA GLN A 378 13.96 -4.90 -12.11
C GLN A 378 12.92 -4.97 -10.97
N TRP A 379 11.96 -5.89 -11.04
CA TRP A 379 10.95 -6.06 -9.99
C TRP A 379 11.50 -6.79 -8.78
N GLY A 380 12.45 -7.71 -8.98
CA GLY A 380 13.25 -8.29 -7.90
C GLY A 380 13.97 -7.20 -7.10
N TYR A 381 14.71 -6.33 -7.78
CA TYR A 381 15.46 -5.25 -7.13
C TYR A 381 14.54 -4.24 -6.44
N ILE A 382 13.47 -3.81 -7.12
CA ILE A 382 12.49 -2.87 -6.56
C ILE A 382 11.84 -3.45 -5.29
N GLY A 383 11.46 -4.73 -5.32
CA GLY A 383 10.86 -5.39 -4.17
C GLY A 383 11.82 -5.43 -2.98
N LEU A 384 13.03 -5.94 -3.20
CA LEU A 384 14.05 -6.07 -2.15
C LEU A 384 14.52 -4.70 -1.63
N GLU A 385 14.70 -3.70 -2.50
CA GLU A 385 15.06 -2.34 -2.11
C GLU A 385 13.99 -1.71 -1.22
N SER A 386 12.72 -1.83 -1.61
CA SER A 386 11.58 -1.34 -0.82
C SER A 386 11.54 -2.02 0.55
N ALA A 387 11.76 -3.34 0.60
CA ALA A 387 11.83 -4.09 1.85
C ALA A 387 12.97 -3.65 2.76
N GLU A 388 14.20 -3.49 2.25
CA GLU A 388 15.31 -3.01 3.05
C GLU A 388 15.09 -1.56 3.52
N ALA A 389 14.68 -0.67 2.61
CA ALA A 389 14.54 0.76 2.88
C ALA A 389 13.46 1.04 3.94
N LYS A 390 12.31 0.35 3.85
CA LYS A 390 11.19 0.52 4.77
C LYS A 390 11.27 -0.38 6.00
N GLY A 391 11.97 -1.50 5.89
CA GLY A 391 11.95 -2.57 6.87
C GLY A 391 13.09 -2.55 7.88
N ARG A 392 14.18 -1.86 7.54
CA ARG A 392 15.37 -1.74 8.41
C ARG A 392 15.07 -1.32 9.85
N PRO A 393 14.15 -0.36 10.15
CA PRO A 393 13.79 -0.02 11.53
C PRO A 393 13.14 -1.17 12.32
N TYR A 394 12.58 -2.15 11.62
CA TYR A 394 11.82 -3.28 12.16
C TYR A 394 12.59 -4.60 12.13
N GLY A 395 13.88 -4.56 11.76
CA GLY A 395 14.73 -5.76 11.68
C GLY A 395 14.58 -6.56 10.38
N VAL A 396 13.88 -6.01 9.38
CA VAL A 396 13.86 -6.58 8.03
C VAL A 396 15.07 -6.08 7.26
N PHE A 397 15.82 -6.98 6.62
CA PHE A 397 16.89 -6.60 5.70
C PHE A 397 17.03 -7.61 4.57
N VAL A 398 17.82 -7.22 3.57
CA VAL A 398 18.19 -8.07 2.43
C VAL A 398 19.62 -8.56 2.62
N ASN A 399 19.80 -9.87 2.50
CA ASN A 399 21.08 -10.55 2.55
C ASN A 399 22.09 -9.97 1.53
N ASN A 400 23.37 -9.89 1.91
CA ASN A 400 24.44 -9.43 1.01
C ASN A 400 24.52 -10.25 -0.28
N HIS A 401 24.36 -11.57 -0.19
CA HIS A 401 24.33 -12.48 -1.33
C HIS A 401 23.36 -11.97 -2.40
N HIS A 402 22.15 -11.59 -1.99
CA HIS A 402 21.13 -11.10 -2.92
C HIS A 402 21.40 -9.69 -3.42
N LYS A 403 21.80 -8.79 -2.52
CA LYS A 403 21.97 -7.38 -2.85
C LYS A 403 23.19 -7.11 -3.74
N TYR A 404 24.30 -7.80 -3.52
CA TYR A 404 25.56 -7.46 -4.19
C TYR A 404 25.85 -8.34 -5.41
N SER A 405 25.22 -9.50 -5.52
CA SER A 405 25.23 -10.28 -6.79
C SER A 405 24.52 -9.54 -7.93
N LEU A 406 23.68 -8.54 -7.63
CA LEU A 406 23.05 -7.65 -8.63
C LEU A 406 24.06 -7.01 -9.59
N ALA A 407 25.29 -6.79 -9.13
CA ALA A 407 26.36 -6.24 -9.96
C ALA A 407 26.61 -7.12 -11.21
N ASP A 408 26.57 -8.44 -11.06
CA ASP A 408 26.75 -9.38 -12.17
C ASP A 408 25.64 -9.20 -13.22
N ASN A 409 24.38 -9.07 -12.78
CA ASN A 409 23.27 -8.82 -13.70
C ASN A 409 23.38 -7.47 -14.41
N LEU A 410 23.72 -6.41 -13.68
CA LEU A 410 23.86 -5.06 -14.25
C LEU A 410 24.94 -5.00 -15.32
N VAL A 411 26.11 -5.60 -15.04
CA VAL A 411 27.22 -5.66 -16.00
C VAL A 411 26.82 -6.48 -17.21
N ALA A 412 26.19 -7.64 -17.01
CA ALA A 412 25.83 -8.51 -18.11
C ALA A 412 24.73 -7.93 -19.00
N ASN A 413 23.78 -7.19 -18.44
CA ASN A 413 22.69 -6.55 -19.19
C ASN A 413 23.01 -5.13 -19.69
N GLN A 414 24.21 -4.60 -19.44
CA GLN A 414 24.57 -3.27 -19.92
C GLN A 414 24.75 -3.25 -21.45
N GLY A 415 23.99 -2.36 -22.10
CA GLY A 415 24.08 -2.07 -23.52
C GLY A 415 25.27 -1.19 -23.87
N ASN A 416 25.61 -1.19 -25.16
CA ASN A 416 26.71 -0.41 -25.73
C ASN A 416 26.61 1.11 -25.56
N ARG A 417 25.44 1.65 -25.16
CA ARG A 417 25.24 3.07 -24.86
C ARG A 417 25.08 3.34 -23.36
N GLY A 418 25.35 2.35 -22.51
CA GLY A 418 25.24 2.43 -21.07
C GLY A 418 23.84 2.20 -20.49
N GLY A 419 22.80 2.06 -21.32
CA GLY A 419 21.45 1.68 -20.88
C GLY A 419 21.31 0.17 -20.66
N SER A 420 20.19 -0.28 -20.10
CA SER A 420 19.92 -1.71 -19.90
C SER A 420 19.31 -2.35 -21.14
N ASN A 421 19.84 -3.51 -21.51
CA ASN A 421 19.23 -4.43 -22.48
C ASN A 421 18.20 -5.33 -21.78
N TYR A 422 17.37 -5.98 -22.57
CA TYR A 422 16.45 -7.00 -22.07
C TYR A 422 17.18 -8.24 -21.52
N ARG A 423 18.19 -8.69 -22.26
CA ARG A 423 19.10 -9.81 -21.94
C ARG A 423 20.45 -9.52 -22.58
N SER A 424 21.54 -10.04 -22.03
CA SER A 424 22.88 -9.98 -22.64
C SER A 424 22.94 -10.58 -24.06
N SER A 425 22.09 -11.57 -24.35
CA SER A 425 22.03 -12.26 -25.65
C SER A 425 20.99 -11.67 -26.63
N GLY A 426 20.32 -10.57 -26.29
CA GLY A 426 19.13 -10.07 -27.01
C GLY A 426 19.34 -8.78 -27.82
N SER A 427 18.47 -8.55 -28.80
CA SER A 427 18.49 -7.39 -29.72
C SER A 427 17.76 -6.14 -29.20
N TYR A 428 17.03 -6.24 -28.08
CA TYR A 428 16.33 -5.10 -27.46
C TYR A 428 17.27 -4.33 -26.52
N ALA A 429 18.08 -3.46 -27.12
CA ALA A 429 19.13 -2.75 -26.41
C ALA A 429 18.70 -1.37 -25.89
N ASN A 430 19.25 -0.96 -24.74
CA ASN A 430 19.10 0.38 -24.16
C ASN A 430 17.63 0.85 -23.98
N ASN A 431 16.78 -0.01 -23.40
CA ASN A 431 15.37 0.31 -23.16
C ASN A 431 15.23 1.27 -21.96
N LEU A 432 14.41 2.33 -22.10
CA LEU A 432 14.23 3.34 -21.05
C LEU A 432 13.74 2.76 -19.71
N GLN A 433 12.73 1.88 -19.75
CA GLN A 433 12.13 1.29 -18.54
C GLN A 433 13.16 0.42 -17.81
N LEU A 434 13.85 -0.45 -18.55
CA LEU A 434 14.88 -1.34 -17.99
C LEU A 434 16.07 -0.55 -17.47
N THR A 435 16.44 0.53 -18.16
CA THR A 435 17.49 1.45 -17.71
C THR A 435 17.11 2.12 -16.39
N GLY A 436 15.85 2.49 -16.22
CA GLY A 436 15.32 2.95 -14.93
C GLY A 436 15.49 1.92 -13.81
N GLY A 437 15.11 0.65 -14.06
CA GLY A 437 15.33 -0.44 -13.10
C GLY A 437 16.81 -0.66 -12.75
N ALA A 438 17.71 -0.58 -13.74
CA ALA A 438 19.15 -0.67 -13.52
C ALA A 438 19.68 0.50 -12.65
N PHE A 439 19.16 1.71 -12.83
CA PHE A 439 19.51 2.84 -11.97
C PHE A 439 19.07 2.63 -10.52
N VAL A 440 17.88 2.06 -10.29
CA VAL A 440 17.41 1.71 -8.94
C VAL A 440 18.37 0.73 -8.27
N ALA A 441 18.71 -0.37 -8.95
CA ALA A 441 19.65 -1.37 -8.41
C ALA A 441 21.05 -0.79 -8.13
N ALA A 442 21.60 -0.01 -9.06
CA ALA A 442 22.91 0.62 -8.89
C ALA A 442 22.90 1.63 -7.73
N ARG A 443 21.82 2.41 -7.58
CA ARG A 443 21.66 3.37 -6.47
C ARG A 443 21.54 2.67 -5.13
N TRP A 444 20.81 1.56 -5.09
CA TRP A 444 20.57 0.76 -3.89
C TRP A 444 21.83 0.04 -3.40
N MET A 445 22.61 -0.53 -4.31
CA MET A 445 23.93 -1.09 -4.01
C MET A 445 24.93 -0.02 -3.54
N GLY A 446 24.74 1.24 -3.90
CA GLY A 446 25.64 2.32 -3.53
C GLY A 446 26.70 2.65 -4.59
N VAL A 447 26.53 2.19 -5.84
CA VAL A 447 27.50 2.40 -6.94
C VAL A 447 27.83 3.87 -7.18
N HIS A 448 26.86 4.77 -6.99
CA HIS A 448 27.04 6.22 -7.06
C HIS A 448 28.01 6.81 -6.03
N THR A 449 28.38 6.05 -4.99
CA THR A 449 29.38 6.46 -3.99
C THR A 449 30.80 6.04 -4.37
N PHE A 450 30.95 5.22 -5.41
CA PHE A 450 32.25 4.74 -5.84
C PHE A 450 33.11 5.82 -6.45
N ARG A 451 34.40 5.73 -6.18
CA ARG A 451 35.41 6.60 -6.78
C ARG A 451 35.91 6.03 -8.09
N ARG A 452 36.22 6.91 -9.03
CA ARG A 452 36.85 6.54 -10.29
C ARG A 452 38.18 5.82 -10.01
N GLY A 453 38.28 4.55 -10.40
CA GLY A 453 39.48 3.72 -10.19
C GLY A 453 39.38 2.73 -9.02
N GLU A 454 38.27 2.71 -8.26
CA GLU A 454 37.91 1.53 -7.48
C GLU A 454 37.69 0.38 -8.47
N GLY A 455 38.48 -0.71 -8.33
CA GLY A 455 38.57 -1.79 -9.32
C GLY A 455 37.27 -2.60 -9.49
N ALA A 456 37.32 -3.61 -10.36
CA ALA A 456 36.17 -4.42 -10.80
C ALA A 456 35.43 -5.22 -9.70
N VAL A 457 35.87 -5.16 -8.45
CA VAL A 457 35.19 -5.73 -7.30
C VAL A 457 34.48 -4.59 -6.59
N ALA A 458 33.27 -4.30 -7.04
CA ALA A 458 32.43 -3.22 -6.53
C ALA A 458 32.13 -3.39 -5.03
N PHE A 459 32.01 -4.62 -4.55
CA PHE A 459 31.65 -4.95 -3.18
C PHE A 459 32.42 -6.21 -2.75
N PRO A 460 33.01 -6.28 -1.53
CA PRO A 460 33.86 -7.38 -1.09
C PRO A 460 33.24 -8.78 -1.18
#